data_AF-X0SAW0-F1
#
_entry.id   AF-X0SAW0-F1
#
_cell.length_a   1.000
_cell.length_b   1.000
_cell.length_c   1.000
_cell.angle_alpha   90.00
_cell.angle_beta   90.00
_cell.angle_gamma   90.00
#
_symmetry.space_group_name_H-M   'P 1'
#
loop_
_entity.id
_entity.type
_entity.pdbx_description
1 polymer ?
#
loop_
_entity_poly.entity_id
_entity_poly.type
_entity_poly.pdbx_seq_one_letter_code
_entity_poly.pdbx_strand_id
1 'polypeptide(L)' 'MQSIKFLSDKTIKLNGIKYKPYTAGNLPPSFGFKQRLTGDGDVQEGIYQWFNYKGFTYVAD' A
#
# COMPACT_ATOMS: atom_id res chain seq x y z
N MET A 1 2.85 -16.42 -15.88
CA MET A 1 4.05 -15.76 -15.31
C MET A 1 3.62 -14.47 -14.65
N GLN A 2 3.99 -14.24 -13.39
CA GLN A 2 3.77 -12.91 -12.79
C GLN A 2 4.84 -11.95 -13.32
N SER A 3 4.43 -10.77 -13.77
CA SER A 3 5.36 -9.77 -14.32
C SER A 3 5.56 -8.64 -13.34
N ILE A 4 6.81 -8.39 -12.99
CA ILE A 4 7.22 -7.25 -12.18
C ILE A 4 7.95 -6.24 -13.07
N LYS A 5 7.48 -4.99 -13.06
CA LYS A 5 8.15 -3.87 -13.74
C LYS A 5 8.50 -2.82 -12.71
N PHE A 6 9.76 -2.44 -12.65
CA PHE A 6 10.22 -1.32 -11.84
C PHE A 6 10.03 -0.03 -12.65
N LEU A 7 9.31 0.93 -12.05
CA LEU A 7 9.06 2.24 -12.63
C LEU A 7 9.96 3.29 -11.94
N SER A 8 9.83 4.55 -12.36
CA SER A 8 10.44 5.68 -11.65
C SER A 8 9.97 5.75 -10.19
N ASP A 9 10.75 6.43 -9.36
CA ASP A 9 10.44 6.69 -7.95
C ASP A 9 10.21 5.42 -7.11
N LYS A 10 10.86 4.32 -7.48
CA LYS A 10 10.81 3.01 -6.79
C LYS A 10 9.41 2.38 -6.81
N THR A 11 8.49 2.90 -7.62
CA THR A 11 7.17 2.32 -7.85
C THR A 11 7.29 0.99 -8.57
N ILE A 12 6.45 0.02 -8.21
CA ILE A 12 6.44 -1.30 -8.84
C ILE A 12 5.10 -1.49 -9.55
N LYS A 13 5.13 -2.05 -10.76
CA LYS A 13 3.94 -2.57 -11.43
C LYS A 13 4.00 -4.10 -11.39
N LEU A 14 3.12 -4.72 -10.63
CA LEU A 14 3.01 -6.17 -10.49
C LEU A 14 1.70 -6.62 -11.14
N ASN A 15 1.79 -7.47 -12.17
CA ASN A 15 0.63 -8.01 -12.89
C ASN A 15 -0.37 -6.95 -13.39
N GLY A 16 0.12 -5.77 -13.77
CA GLY A 16 -0.74 -4.67 -14.23
C GLY A 16 -1.09 -3.64 -13.14
N ILE A 17 -1.00 -4.02 -11.86
CA ILE A 17 -1.35 -3.17 -10.71
C ILE A 17 -0.13 -2.37 -10.30
N LYS A 18 -0.30 -1.06 -10.08
CA LYS A 18 0.76 -0.18 -9.56
C LYS A 18 0.79 -0.26 -8.04
N TYR A 19 1.99 -0.20 -7.48
CA TYR A 19 2.24 -0.22 -6.05
C TYR A 19 3.19 0.92 -5.68
N LYS A 20 2.74 1.74 -4.74
CA LYS A 20 3.50 2.86 -4.19
C LYS A 20 4.39 2.39 -3.04
N PRO A 21 5.67 2.79 -3.01
CA PRO A 21 6.58 2.48 -1.93
C PRO A 21 6.38 3.42 -0.74
N TYR A 22 6.35 2.86 0.47
CA TYR A 22 6.36 3.58 1.74
C TYR A 22 7.49 3.08 2.61
N THR A 23 8.05 3.96 3.45
CA THR A 23 8.95 3.57 4.53
C THR A 23 8.13 3.30 5.79
N ALA A 24 8.68 2.55 6.75
CA ALA A 24 7.98 2.26 8.01
C ALA A 24 7.58 3.54 8.79
N GLY A 25 8.32 4.63 8.62
CA GLY A 25 8.02 5.92 9.26
C GLY A 25 7.06 6.83 8.47
N ASN A 26 6.63 6.43 7.27
CA ASN A 26 5.76 7.24 6.41
C ASN A 26 4.59 6.40 5.84
N LEU A 27 4.06 5.47 6.63
CA LEU A 27 2.91 4.67 6.23
C LEU A 27 1.64 5.53 6.18
N PRO A 28 0.69 5.25 5.26
CA PRO A 28 -0.59 5.95 5.23
C PRO A 28 -1.38 5.82 6.54
N PRO A 29 -2.18 6.82 6.94
CA PRO A 29 -3.03 6.73 8.14
C PRO A 29 -4.03 5.57 8.11
N SER A 30 -4.42 5.11 6.92
CA SER A 30 -5.31 3.98 6.72
C SER A 30 -4.61 2.61 6.79
N PHE A 31 -3.30 2.56 7.06
CA PHE A 31 -2.52 1.33 7.05
C PHE A 31 -2.77 0.43 8.28
N GLY A 32 -2.89 -0.88 8.03
CA GLY A 32 -2.87 -1.90 9.09
C GLY A 32 -4.24 -2.33 9.62
N PHE A 33 -5.34 -1.92 8.99
CA PHE A 33 -6.69 -2.36 9.35
C PHE A 33 -7.57 -2.58 8.12
N LYS A 34 -8.65 -3.36 8.27
CA LYS A 34 -9.64 -3.58 7.20
C LYS A 34 -10.65 -2.45 7.14
N GLN A 35 -11.28 -2.15 8.28
CA GLN A 35 -12.28 -1.10 8.44
C GLN A 35 -12.20 -0.54 9.88
N ARG A 36 -12.53 0.73 10.06
CA ARG A 36 -12.60 1.41 11.37
C ARG A 36 -13.73 2.45 11.36
N LEU A 37 -14.37 2.66 12.50
CA LEU A 37 -15.26 3.79 12.73
C LEU A 37 -14.47 5.08 12.95
N THR A 38 -14.78 6.13 12.22
CA THR A 38 -14.21 7.47 12.42
C THR A 38 -14.84 8.13 13.66
N GLY A 39 -14.25 9.24 14.12
CA GLY A 39 -14.81 10.01 15.23
C GLY A 39 -16.22 10.55 14.96
N ASP A 40 -16.56 10.71 13.68
CA ASP A 40 -17.86 11.21 13.21
C ASP A 40 -18.90 10.09 13.00
N GLY A 41 -18.52 8.83 13.22
CA GLY A 41 -19.39 7.66 13.09
C GLY A 41 -19.38 6.99 11.71
N ASP A 42 -18.58 7.49 10.77
CA ASP A 42 -18.45 6.90 9.43
C ASP A 42 -17.56 5.65 9.43
N VAL A 43 -17.75 4.77 8.45
CA VAL A 43 -16.87 3.61 8.24
C VAL A 43 -15.77 3.98 7.24
N GLN A 44 -14.52 3.99 7.70
CA GLN A 44 -13.34 4.15 6.86
C GLN A 44 -12.75 2.78 6.48
N GLU A 45 -12.55 2.56 5.18
CA GLU A 45 -11.77 1.41 4.70
C GLU A 45 -10.27 1.62 4.91
N GLY A 46 -9.60 0.54 5.31
CA GLY A 46 -8.17 0.52 5.57
C GLY A 46 -7.38 -0.32 4.56
N ILE A 47 -6.07 -0.11 4.56
CA ILE A 47 -5.11 -0.90 3.80
C ILE A 47 -4.72 -2.11 4.67
N TYR A 48 -5.28 -3.27 4.33
CA TYR A 48 -4.99 -4.54 4.99
C TYR A 48 -4.13 -5.49 4.14
N GLN A 49 -3.79 -5.10 2.91
CA GLN A 49 -2.94 -5.87 1.99
C GLN A 49 -1.77 -5.01 1.53
N TRP A 50 -0.56 -5.55 1.70
CA TRP A 50 0.69 -4.96 1.26
C TRP A 50 1.74 -6.06 1.13
N PHE A 51 2.89 -5.72 0.56
CA PHE A 51 4.08 -6.58 0.62
C PHE A 51 5.32 -5.74 0.94
N ASN A 52 6.33 -6.40 1.51
CA ASN A 52 7.61 -5.74 1.78
C ASN A 52 8.65 -6.19 0.75
N TYR A 53 9.39 -5.24 0.19
CA TYR A 53 10.47 -5.52 -0.75
C TYR A 53 11.54 -4.44 -0.67
N LYS A 54 12.82 -4.85 -0.54
CA LYS A 54 13.99 -3.96 -0.47
C LYS A 54 13.84 -2.79 0.53
N GLY A 55 13.27 -3.06 1.71
CA GLY A 55 13.10 -2.06 2.77
C GLY A 55 11.92 -1.11 2.59
N PHE A 56 11.08 -1.33 1.57
CA PHE A 56 9.83 -0.59 1.37
C PHE A 56 8.61 -1.47 1.63
N THR A 57 7.57 -0.86 2.15
CA THR A 57 6.21 -1.39 2.19
C THR A 57 5.46 -0.90 0.97
N TYR A 58 5.04 -1.82 0.11
CA TYR A 58 4.33 -1.55 -1.12
C TYR A 58 2.83 -1.72 -0.94
N VAL A 59 2.08 -0.65 -1.19
CA VAL A 59 0.61 -0.63 -1.16
C VAL A 59 0.10 -0.36 -2.56
N ALA A 60 -0.98 -1.05 -2.96
CA ALA A 60 -1.61 -0.83 -4.25
C ALA A 60 -2.10 0.62 -4.38
N ASP A 61 -1.85 1.23 -5.54
CA ASP A 61 -2.30 2.57 -5.90
C ASP A 61 -3.76 2.56 -6.39
#